data_AF-A0A9C8M2I4-F1
#
_entry.id   AF-A0A9C8M2I4-F1
#
_cell.length_a   1.000
_cell.length_b   1.000
_cell.length_c   1.000
_cell.angle_alpha   90.00
_cell.angle_beta   90.00
_cell.angle_gamma   90.00
#
_symmetry.space_group_name_H-M   'P 1'
#
loop_
_entity.id
_entity.type
_entity.pdbx_description
1 polymer ?
#
loop_
_entity_poly.entity_id
_entity_poly.type
_entity_poly.pdbx_seq_one_letter_code
_entity_poly.pdbx_strand_id
1 'polypeptide(L)'
;MKWQLWIIIAIAFIAFAFSMNARITPEMYRNMAPPLGYIFIPDDDTFVNSDHRLEVSFVRMGREIPTRVTAHIARHPYEDTEELDFEILTYAGEPTSTWFAILPPLPNKADRWFYYITIETSENRTIELWKRMNWFEKLFTGFKQDRRMFWVTYEGNIVREVGFGRLILVSHIVLSLGALLFMFHALYYMMCLFSSQNGHFYRRTWYSLLGAWITFFVGTMILGPPITWYTFADGFAPWPVRGFNNLGDITDTKSVLLVVWWGILLLTTYKNVRLSRTGELTKSAGMKFAWWTLLAIIITVLVFLIPHSQFIT
;
A
#
# COMPACT_ATOMS: atom_id res chain seq x y z
N MET A 1 26.22 -23.67 -13.73
CA MET A 1 25.41 -22.87 -14.67
C MET A 1 23.93 -23.28 -14.73
N LYS A 2 23.56 -24.53 -15.06
CA LYS A 2 22.11 -24.90 -15.19
C LYS A 2 21.27 -24.64 -13.94
N TRP A 3 21.77 -24.97 -12.75
CA TRP A 3 21.00 -24.83 -11.49
C TRP A 3 20.81 -23.36 -11.03
N GLN A 4 21.76 -22.47 -11.34
CA GLN A 4 21.67 -21.04 -10.99
C GLN A 4 20.53 -20.35 -11.76
N LEU A 5 20.35 -20.71 -13.03
CA LEU A 5 19.23 -20.23 -13.86
C LEU A 5 17.89 -20.68 -13.27
N TRP A 6 17.77 -21.93 -12.83
CA TRP A 6 16.54 -22.44 -12.21
C TRP A 6 16.20 -21.75 -10.89
N ILE A 7 17.20 -21.44 -10.05
CA ILE A 7 16.98 -20.66 -8.83
C ILE A 7 16.48 -19.25 -9.16
N ILE A 8 17.07 -18.59 -10.17
CA ILE A 8 16.65 -17.26 -10.59
C ILE A 8 15.24 -17.28 -11.16
N ILE A 9 14.91 -18.28 -11.99
CA ILE A 9 13.56 -18.46 -12.53
C ILE A 9 12.57 -18.73 -11.38
N ALA A 10 12.92 -19.55 -10.40
CA ALA A 10 12.06 -19.84 -9.25
C ALA A 10 11.84 -18.58 -8.39
N ILE A 11 12.90 -17.82 -8.08
CA ILE A 11 12.79 -16.55 -7.36
C ILE A 11 11.98 -15.55 -8.18
N ALA A 12 12.19 -15.48 -9.49
CA ALA A 12 11.44 -14.59 -10.38
C ALA A 12 9.97 -14.94 -10.45
N PHE A 13 9.65 -16.24 -10.52
CA PHE A 13 8.29 -16.74 -10.52
C PHE A 13 7.62 -16.50 -9.16
N ILE A 14 8.31 -16.73 -8.05
CA ILE A 14 7.81 -16.43 -6.70
C ILE A 14 7.58 -14.93 -6.56
N ALA A 15 8.54 -14.09 -6.93
CA ALA A 15 8.39 -12.63 -6.86
C ALA A 15 7.28 -12.11 -7.78
N PHE A 16 7.12 -12.69 -8.98
CA PHE A 16 6.02 -12.38 -9.89
C PHE A 16 4.68 -12.85 -9.33
N ALA A 17 4.59 -14.07 -8.81
CA ALA A 17 3.38 -14.60 -8.19
C ALA A 17 2.99 -13.78 -6.94
N PHE A 18 3.95 -13.40 -6.11
CA PHE A 18 3.72 -12.47 -4.99
C PHE A 18 3.34 -11.08 -5.48
N SER A 19 3.98 -10.54 -6.51
CA SER A 19 3.60 -9.25 -7.10
C SER A 19 2.17 -9.29 -7.64
N MET A 20 1.76 -10.38 -8.28
CA MET A 20 0.40 -10.56 -8.80
C MET A 20 -0.61 -10.81 -7.68
N ASN A 21 -0.22 -11.50 -6.60
CA ASN A 21 -1.05 -11.71 -5.40
C ASN A 21 -1.12 -10.45 -4.52
N ALA A 22 -0.09 -9.59 -4.56
CA ALA A 22 -0.01 -8.32 -3.85
C ALA A 22 -0.51 -7.15 -4.71
N ARG A 23 -0.83 -7.36 -5.99
CA ARG A 23 -1.62 -6.40 -6.77
C ARG A 23 -2.98 -6.35 -6.10
N ILE A 24 -3.15 -5.29 -5.33
CA ILE A 24 -4.36 -5.05 -4.57
C ILE A 24 -5.45 -4.81 -5.60
N THR A 25 -6.22 -5.86 -5.89
CA THR A 25 -7.41 -5.73 -6.71
C THR A 25 -8.45 -4.96 -5.88
N PRO A 26 -9.36 -4.22 -6.52
CA PRO A 26 -10.52 -3.68 -5.83
C PRO A 26 -11.26 -4.77 -5.02
N GLU A 27 -11.25 -6.01 -5.49
CA GLU A 27 -11.75 -7.18 -4.76
C GLU A 27 -10.96 -7.52 -3.48
N MET A 28 -9.62 -7.43 -3.48
CA MET A 28 -8.85 -7.57 -2.24
C MET A 28 -9.22 -6.50 -1.21
N TYR A 29 -9.41 -5.25 -1.63
CA TYR A 29 -9.88 -4.18 -0.75
C TYR A 29 -11.30 -4.44 -0.24
N ARG A 30 -12.21 -4.92 -1.10
CA ARG A 30 -13.56 -5.35 -0.72
C ARG A 30 -13.55 -6.55 0.24
N ASN A 31 -12.58 -7.46 0.11
CA ASN A 31 -12.41 -8.64 0.98
C ASN A 31 -11.68 -8.35 2.31
N MET A 32 -10.88 -7.28 2.36
CA MET A 32 -10.23 -6.78 3.59
C MET A 32 -11.11 -5.78 4.35
N ALA A 33 -12.17 -5.29 3.70
CA ALA A 33 -13.22 -4.51 4.33
C ALA A 33 -13.93 -5.40 5.39
N PRO A 34 -14.00 -4.97 6.65
CA PRO A 34 -14.78 -5.67 7.66
C PRO A 34 -16.27 -5.71 7.24
N PRO A 35 -17.09 -6.63 7.79
CA PRO A 35 -18.49 -6.80 7.38
C PRO A 35 -19.38 -5.53 7.47
N LEU A 36 -18.92 -4.45 8.10
CA LEU A 36 -19.61 -3.17 8.23
C LEU A 36 -18.79 -1.95 7.79
N GLY A 37 -17.59 -2.13 7.25
CA GLY A 37 -16.78 -1.04 6.71
C GLY A 37 -16.38 -1.40 5.29
N TYR A 38 -16.79 -0.61 4.32
CA TYR A 38 -16.45 -0.84 2.92
C TYR A 38 -15.45 0.21 2.46
N ILE A 39 -14.44 -0.22 1.71
CA ILE A 39 -13.60 0.70 0.95
C ILE A 39 -14.42 1.05 -0.29
N PHE A 40 -14.99 2.25 -0.29
CA PHE A 40 -15.62 2.81 -1.47
C PHE A 40 -14.55 3.14 -2.51
N ILE A 41 -14.30 2.20 -3.41
CA ILE A 41 -13.58 2.47 -4.65
C ILE A 41 -14.69 2.80 -5.65
N PRO A 42 -14.90 4.07 -6.03
CA PRO A 42 -15.88 4.39 -7.04
C PRO A 42 -15.52 3.65 -8.34
N ASP A 43 -16.31 2.64 -8.68
CA ASP A 43 -16.42 2.17 -10.05
C ASP A 43 -17.07 3.28 -10.88
N ASP A 44 -16.93 3.18 -12.21
CA ASP A 44 -17.08 4.22 -13.22
C ASP A 44 -18.33 5.16 -13.14
N ASP A 45 -19.30 4.90 -12.28
CA ASP A 45 -20.61 5.55 -12.31
C ASP A 45 -21.04 6.24 -11.01
N THR A 46 -20.15 6.49 -10.03
CA THR A 46 -20.53 7.15 -8.77
C THR A 46 -19.77 8.45 -8.45
N PHE A 47 -20.53 9.42 -7.97
CA PHE A 47 -20.29 10.85 -8.14
C PHE A 47 -19.48 11.43 -6.99
N VAL A 48 -18.47 12.22 -7.33
CA VAL A 48 -17.95 13.27 -6.44
C VAL A 48 -19.16 14.10 -6.04
N ASN A 49 -19.61 14.02 -4.78
CA ASN A 49 -20.87 14.58 -4.26
C ASN A 49 -22.14 13.71 -4.30
N SER A 50 -22.06 12.38 -4.45
CA SER A 50 -23.22 11.54 -4.13
C SER A 50 -23.29 11.22 -2.64
N ASP A 51 -24.52 11.22 -2.12
CA ASP A 51 -24.86 10.69 -0.82
C ASP A 51 -24.45 9.20 -0.71
N HIS A 52 -23.86 8.83 0.42
CA HIS A 52 -23.44 7.45 0.67
C HIS A 52 -24.46 6.76 1.57
N ARG A 53 -25.10 5.71 1.05
CA ARG A 53 -26.04 4.90 1.81
C ARG A 53 -25.29 3.92 2.71
N LEU A 54 -25.46 4.09 4.02
CA LEU A 54 -25.07 3.10 5.02
C LEU A 54 -26.29 2.23 5.32
N GLU A 55 -26.18 0.92 5.12
CA GLU A 55 -27.26 -0.03 5.39
C GLU A 55 -26.80 -1.07 6.40
N VAL A 56 -27.63 -1.30 7.42
CA VAL A 56 -27.39 -2.30 8.44
C VAL A 56 -28.63 -3.16 8.57
N SER A 57 -28.46 -4.47 8.40
CA SER A 57 -29.52 -5.45 8.54
C SER A 57 -29.29 -6.29 9.79
N PHE A 58 -30.30 -6.36 10.66
CA PHE A 58 -30.29 -7.12 11.89
C PHE A 58 -31.20 -8.33 11.77
N VAL A 59 -30.68 -9.50 12.11
CA VAL A 59 -31.48 -10.73 12.26
C VAL A 59 -31.88 -10.83 13.73
N ARG A 60 -33.18 -10.92 14.00
CA ARG A 60 -33.70 -11.02 15.37
C ARG A 60 -33.35 -12.38 15.99
N MET A 61 -32.42 -12.37 16.93
CA MET A 61 -32.04 -13.54 17.73
C MET A 61 -32.55 -13.35 19.17
N GLY A 62 -33.85 -13.51 19.40
CA GLY A 62 -34.46 -13.43 20.75
C GLY A 62 -35.48 -12.31 20.94
N ARG A 63 -35.65 -11.88 22.20
CA ARG A 63 -36.69 -10.89 22.59
C ARG A 63 -36.27 -9.44 22.45
N GLU A 64 -34.97 -9.15 22.50
CA GLU A 64 -34.42 -7.79 22.33
C GLU A 64 -34.73 -7.28 20.91
N ILE A 65 -35.32 -6.08 20.83
CA ILE A 65 -35.63 -5.41 19.57
C ILE A 65 -34.83 -4.10 19.53
N PRO A 66 -34.08 -3.81 18.46
CA PRO A 66 -33.51 -2.49 18.24
C PRO A 66 -34.62 -1.43 18.26
N THR A 67 -34.51 -0.46 19.16
CA THR A 67 -35.44 0.69 19.26
C THR A 67 -34.90 1.92 18.57
N ARG A 68 -33.57 2.09 18.59
CA ARG A 68 -32.87 3.18 17.92
C ARG A 68 -31.52 2.69 17.41
N VAL A 69 -31.16 3.11 16.20
CA VAL A 69 -29.85 2.84 15.62
C VAL A 69 -29.27 4.20 15.21
N THR A 70 -28.07 4.50 15.67
CA THR A 70 -27.40 5.79 15.44
C THR A 70 -25.98 5.53 14.95
N ALA A 71 -25.56 6.25 13.91
CA ALA A 71 -24.16 6.31 13.48
C ALA A 71 -23.53 7.54 14.10
N HIS A 72 -22.39 7.34 14.76
CA HIS A 72 -21.55 8.42 15.28
C HIS A 72 -20.47 8.67 14.25
N ILE A 73 -20.51 9.81 13.57
CA ILE A 73 -19.65 10.13 12.43
C ILE A 73 -18.64 11.21 12.81
N ALA A 74 -17.40 11.09 12.35
CA ALA A 74 -16.36 12.09 12.55
C ALA A 74 -15.50 12.24 11.29
N ARG A 75 -14.92 13.42 11.09
CA ARG A 75 -13.96 13.68 10.02
C ARG A 75 -12.57 13.13 10.34
N HIS A 76 -12.25 13.03 11.62
CA HIS A 76 -11.03 12.40 12.12
C HIS A 76 -11.38 11.32 13.16
N PRO A 77 -10.62 10.21 13.26
CA PRO A 77 -10.90 9.13 14.22
C PRO A 77 -10.83 9.53 15.70
N TYR A 78 -10.44 10.77 16.01
CA TYR A 78 -10.28 11.29 17.39
C TYR A 78 -11.02 12.60 17.63
N GLU A 79 -11.84 13.04 16.68
CA GLU A 79 -12.67 14.24 16.84
C GLU A 79 -14.01 13.89 17.46
N ASP A 80 -14.69 14.92 17.96
CA ASP A 80 -16.07 14.80 18.42
C ASP A 80 -16.96 14.31 17.28
N THR A 81 -17.82 13.36 17.60
CA THR A 81 -18.71 12.73 16.62
C THR A 81 -20.03 13.48 16.51
N GLU A 82 -20.49 13.68 15.28
CA GLU A 82 -21.88 14.05 14.99
C GLU A 82 -22.75 12.80 15.00
N GLU A 83 -23.98 12.91 15.51
CA GLU A 83 -24.94 11.80 15.50
C GLU A 83 -25.81 11.85 14.24
N LEU A 84 -25.89 10.71 13.56
CA LEU A 84 -26.75 10.48 12.42
C LEU A 84 -27.72 9.35 12.77
N ASP A 85 -28.99 9.68 12.99
CA ASP A 85 -30.02 8.68 13.26
C ASP A 85 -30.41 7.92 11.99
N PHE A 86 -30.57 6.61 12.11
CA PHE A 86 -31.02 5.77 11.01
C PHE A 86 -32.54 5.81 10.87
N GLU A 87 -32.99 5.79 9.62
CA GLU A 87 -34.38 5.56 9.27
C GLU A 87 -34.65 4.05 9.08
N ILE A 88 -35.84 3.61 9.48
CA ILE A 88 -36.28 2.22 9.36
C ILE A 88 -36.86 2.00 7.95
N LEU A 89 -36.28 1.08 7.17
CA LEU A 89 -36.84 0.67 5.86
C LEU A 89 -37.90 -0.42 5.99
N THR A 90 -37.69 -1.35 6.92
CA THR A 90 -38.58 -2.49 7.13
C THR A 90 -39.07 -2.50 8.56
N TYR A 91 -40.40 -2.42 8.74
CA TYR A 91 -41.04 -2.29 10.05
C TYR A 91 -40.69 -3.44 11.01
N ALA A 92 -40.60 -3.08 12.30
CA ALA A 92 -40.49 -4.00 13.40
C ALA A 92 -41.62 -5.07 13.37
N GLY A 93 -41.24 -6.35 13.23
CA GLY A 93 -42.19 -7.46 13.19
C GLY A 93 -41.73 -8.62 12.30
N GLU A 94 -40.91 -8.33 11.29
CA GLU A 94 -40.25 -9.34 10.46
C GLU A 94 -38.98 -9.90 11.14
N PRO A 95 -38.52 -11.13 10.81
CA PRO A 95 -37.31 -11.73 11.37
C PRO A 95 -36.04 -10.90 11.10
N THR A 96 -36.11 -9.98 10.15
CA THR A 96 -35.04 -9.05 9.78
C THR A 96 -35.55 -7.62 9.82
N SER A 97 -34.80 -6.72 10.47
CA SER A 97 -35.01 -5.27 10.32
C SER A 97 -33.82 -4.66 9.59
N THR A 98 -34.12 -3.82 8.59
CA THR A 98 -33.12 -3.11 7.81
C THR A 98 -33.23 -1.62 8.11
N TRP A 99 -32.10 -1.04 8.47
CA TRP A 99 -31.95 0.36 8.83
C TRP A 99 -30.98 1.00 7.85
N PHE A 100 -31.25 2.24 7.45
CA PHE A 100 -30.32 2.99 6.62
C PHE A 100 -30.11 4.40 7.14
N ALA A 101 -28.93 4.94 6.85
CA ALA A 101 -28.61 6.34 7.07
C ALA A 101 -27.88 6.87 5.85
N ILE A 102 -28.01 8.17 5.61
CA ILE A 102 -27.34 8.84 4.51
C ILE A 102 -26.14 9.59 5.07
N LEU A 103 -24.95 9.11 4.75
CA LEU A 103 -23.72 9.82 5.05
C LEU A 103 -23.57 10.98 4.06
N PRO A 104 -23.19 12.19 4.55
CA PRO A 104 -23.02 13.35 3.69
C PRO A 104 -21.93 13.08 2.64
N PRO A 105 -22.00 13.78 1.49
CA PRO A 105 -21.02 13.62 0.44
C PRO A 105 -19.58 13.93 0.91
N LEU A 106 -18.62 13.29 0.26
CA LEU A 106 -17.19 13.59 0.37
C LEU A 106 -16.81 14.56 -0.76
N PRO A 107 -16.73 15.88 -0.49
CA PRO A 107 -16.57 16.88 -1.54
C PRO A 107 -15.18 16.86 -2.18
N ASN A 108 -14.15 16.45 -1.45
CA ASN A 108 -12.77 16.41 -1.94
C ASN A 108 -12.19 15.00 -1.92
N LYS A 109 -11.25 14.75 -2.85
CA LYS A 109 -10.41 13.54 -2.86
C LYS A 109 -9.68 13.39 -1.53
N ALA A 110 -9.61 12.17 -1.02
CA ALA A 110 -9.12 11.79 0.30
C ALA A 110 -9.85 12.37 1.51
N ASP A 111 -10.98 13.04 1.34
CA ASP A 111 -11.90 13.23 2.46
C ASP A 111 -12.34 11.86 2.97
N ARG A 112 -12.41 11.73 4.30
CA ARG A 112 -12.83 10.52 4.98
C ARG A 112 -13.98 10.83 5.93
N TRP A 113 -14.85 9.84 6.06
CA TRP A 113 -15.78 9.73 7.18
C TRP A 113 -15.35 8.54 8.01
N PHE A 114 -15.22 8.75 9.32
CA PHE A 114 -15.04 7.69 10.31
C PHE A 114 -16.35 7.51 11.04
N TYR A 115 -16.75 6.26 11.31
CA TYR A 115 -17.98 6.04 12.06
C TYR A 115 -17.99 4.76 12.89
N TYR A 116 -18.81 4.74 13.93
CA TYR A 116 -19.24 3.53 14.63
C TYR A 116 -20.76 3.58 14.82
N ILE A 117 -21.38 2.43 15.08
CA ILE A 117 -22.84 2.33 15.19
C ILE A 117 -23.20 2.00 16.64
N THR A 118 -24.17 2.70 17.20
CA THR A 118 -24.80 2.37 18.48
C THR A 118 -26.22 1.88 18.25
N ILE A 119 -26.58 0.81 18.94
CA ILE A 119 -27.91 0.22 18.89
C ILE A 119 -28.48 0.25 20.28
N GLU A 120 -29.55 1.02 20.46
CA GLU A 120 -30.37 0.96 21.66
C GLU A 120 -31.42 -0.13 21.49
N THR A 121 -31.63 -0.92 22.55
CA THR A 121 -32.56 -2.04 22.55
C THR A 121 -33.76 -1.74 23.43
N SER A 122 -34.85 -2.50 23.24
CA SER A 122 -36.06 -2.46 24.07
C SER A 122 -35.82 -2.71 25.56
N GLU A 123 -34.67 -3.29 25.94
CA GLU A 123 -34.26 -3.51 27.33
C GLU A 123 -33.39 -2.36 27.88
N ASN A 124 -33.32 -1.23 27.17
CA ASN A 124 -32.49 -0.07 27.52
C ASN A 124 -30.99 -0.39 27.60
N ARG A 125 -30.54 -1.39 26.83
CA ARG A 125 -29.11 -1.68 26.61
C ARG A 125 -28.62 -1.00 25.35
N THR A 126 -27.40 -0.49 25.39
CA THR A 126 -26.70 0.07 24.23
C THR A 126 -25.61 -0.89 23.79
N ILE A 127 -25.65 -1.30 22.51
CA ILE A 127 -24.64 -2.14 21.87
C ILE A 127 -23.84 -1.27 20.91
N GLU A 128 -22.53 -1.24 21.07
CA GLU A 128 -21.64 -0.52 20.16
C GLU A 128 -20.99 -1.47 19.15
N LEU A 129 -21.12 -1.16 17.88
CA LEU A 129 -20.48 -1.87 16.79
C LEU A 129 -19.24 -1.11 16.35
N TRP A 130 -18.08 -1.70 16.63
CA TRP A 130 -16.77 -1.19 16.24
C TRP A 130 -16.05 -2.16 15.32
N LYS A 131 -15.10 -1.66 14.52
CA LYS A 131 -14.17 -2.51 13.79
C LYS A 131 -13.16 -3.10 14.78
N ARG A 132 -13.22 -4.42 14.96
CA ARG A 132 -12.25 -5.14 15.80
C ARG A 132 -10.90 -5.17 15.12
N MET A 133 -9.85 -4.79 15.86
CA MET A 133 -8.48 -4.82 15.35
C MET A 133 -7.87 -6.21 15.54
N ASN A 134 -7.25 -6.75 14.49
CA ASN A 134 -6.48 -7.99 14.63
C ASN A 134 -5.13 -7.71 15.31
N TRP A 135 -4.47 -8.76 15.81
CA TRP A 135 -3.22 -8.63 16.56
C TRP A 135 -2.09 -7.99 15.73
N PHE A 136 -2.08 -8.21 14.41
CA PHE A 136 -1.09 -7.65 13.50
C PHE A 136 -1.30 -6.14 13.33
N GLU A 137 -2.53 -5.69 13.17
CA GLU A 137 -2.89 -4.27 13.09
C GLU A 137 -2.54 -3.51 14.38
N LYS A 138 -2.70 -4.15 15.55
CA LYS A 138 -2.32 -3.56 16.84
C LYS A 138 -0.82 -3.28 16.94
N LEU A 139 0.04 -4.10 16.32
CA LEU A 139 1.50 -3.92 16.34
C LEU A 139 1.96 -2.66 15.60
N PHE A 140 1.28 -2.29 14.52
CA PHE A 140 1.72 -1.18 13.66
C PHE A 140 1.05 0.16 13.96
N THR A 141 -0.07 0.13 14.66
CA THR A 141 -0.85 1.35 14.93
C THR A 141 -0.53 2.00 16.27
N GLY A 142 0.15 1.29 17.18
CA GLY A 142 0.39 1.80 18.54
C GLY A 142 -0.89 2.02 19.36
N PHE A 143 -2.05 1.58 18.86
CA PHE A 143 -3.32 1.72 19.57
C PHE A 143 -3.35 0.79 20.79
N LYS A 144 -3.65 1.38 21.95
CA LYS A 144 -3.95 0.64 23.18
C LYS A 144 -5.37 0.04 23.20
N GLN A 145 -6.22 0.45 22.26
CA GLN A 145 -7.61 0.02 22.21
C GLN A 145 -7.81 -1.12 21.19
N ASP A 146 -8.68 -2.07 21.54
CA ASP A 146 -9.01 -3.24 20.72
C ASP A 146 -10.00 -2.94 19.58
N ARG A 147 -10.33 -1.66 19.39
CA ARG A 147 -11.41 -1.17 18.54
C ARG A 147 -10.97 0.07 17.75
N ARG A 148 -11.46 0.19 16.52
CA ARG A 148 -11.34 1.38 15.67
C ARG A 148 -12.67 1.68 14.97
N MET A 149 -12.88 2.92 14.54
CA MET A 149 -14.02 3.29 13.72
C MET A 149 -13.93 2.60 12.33
N PHE A 150 -15.08 2.35 11.72
CA PHE A 150 -15.18 2.12 10.28
C PHE A 150 -14.83 3.40 9.54
N TRP A 151 -14.50 3.31 8.25
CA TRP A 151 -14.27 4.51 7.45
C TRP A 151 -14.81 4.35 6.03
N VAL A 152 -15.17 5.50 5.45
CA VAL A 152 -15.45 5.69 4.02
C VAL A 152 -14.44 6.72 3.52
N THR A 153 -13.76 6.44 2.41
CA THR A 153 -12.79 7.36 1.81
C THR A 153 -13.12 7.54 0.33
N TYR A 154 -12.88 8.73 -0.21
CA TYR A 154 -12.96 8.98 -1.64
C TYR A 154 -11.56 8.91 -2.26
N GLU A 155 -11.28 7.83 -3.01
CA GLU A 155 -10.05 7.70 -3.79
C GLU A 155 -10.25 8.21 -5.22
N GLY A 156 -9.35 9.07 -5.68
CA GLY A 156 -9.32 9.56 -7.05
C GLY A 156 -8.86 8.48 -8.03
N ASN A 157 -9.45 8.45 -9.22
CA ASN A 157 -9.06 7.53 -10.28
C ASN A 157 -8.12 8.21 -11.30
N ILE A 158 -6.83 7.85 -11.28
CA ILE A 158 -5.82 8.37 -12.24
C ILE A 158 -6.17 8.03 -13.69
N VAL A 159 -6.83 6.90 -13.94
CA VAL A 159 -7.12 6.42 -15.30
C VAL A 159 -8.09 7.35 -16.04
N ARG A 160 -8.89 8.13 -15.30
CA ARG A 160 -9.94 9.02 -15.84
C ARG A 160 -9.44 10.38 -16.30
N GLU A 161 -8.27 10.86 -15.86
CA GLU A 161 -7.69 12.07 -16.44
C GLU A 161 -7.16 11.76 -17.83
N VAL A 162 -8.03 11.93 -18.83
CA VAL A 162 -7.76 11.64 -20.24
C VAL A 162 -6.51 12.40 -20.68
N GLY A 163 -5.46 11.66 -21.02
CA GLY A 163 -4.18 12.19 -21.46
C GLY A 163 -3.07 11.97 -20.45
N PHE A 164 -2.77 12.99 -19.65
CA PHE A 164 -1.52 13.07 -18.88
C PHE A 164 -1.46 12.10 -17.69
N GLY A 165 -2.54 11.97 -16.91
CA GLY A 165 -2.58 11.06 -15.74
C GLY A 165 -2.41 9.60 -16.13
N ARG A 166 -3.12 9.14 -17.17
CA ARG A 166 -2.97 7.78 -17.71
C ARG A 166 -1.56 7.52 -18.24
N LEU A 167 -0.95 8.50 -18.93
CA LEU A 167 0.42 8.39 -19.41
C LEU A 167 1.40 8.21 -18.24
N ILE A 168 1.29 9.03 -17.19
CA ILE A 168 2.12 8.94 -15.99
C ILE A 168 2.00 7.55 -15.36
N LEU A 169 0.78 7.04 -15.19
CA LEU A 169 0.55 5.71 -14.60
C LEU A 169 1.16 4.59 -15.45
N VAL A 170 0.92 4.60 -16.76
CA VAL A 170 1.50 3.60 -17.67
C VAL A 170 3.03 3.67 -17.65
N SER A 171 3.60 4.87 -17.70
CA SER A 171 5.05 5.06 -17.59
C SER A 171 5.59 4.55 -16.26
N HIS A 172 4.91 4.81 -15.14
CA HIS A 172 5.28 4.29 -13.83
C HIS A 172 5.26 2.75 -13.81
N ILE A 173 4.20 2.12 -14.32
CA ILE A 173 4.10 0.66 -14.39
C ILE A 173 5.24 0.07 -15.24
N VAL A 174 5.51 0.66 -16.41
CA VAL A 174 6.59 0.21 -17.31
C VAL A 174 7.95 0.36 -16.63
N LEU A 175 8.21 1.47 -15.94
CA LEU A 175 9.47 1.68 -15.21
C LEU A 175 9.61 0.72 -14.03
N SER A 176 8.54 0.45 -13.27
CA SER A 176 8.54 -0.51 -12.18
C SER A 176 8.82 -1.95 -12.66
N LEU A 177 8.21 -2.35 -13.79
CA LEU A 177 8.52 -3.64 -14.43
C LEU A 177 9.95 -3.67 -14.97
N GLY A 178 10.42 -2.58 -15.57
CA GLY A 178 11.80 -2.44 -16.03
C GLY A 178 12.81 -2.59 -14.88
N ALA A 179 12.54 -1.97 -13.74
CA ALA A 179 13.37 -2.09 -12.54
C ALA A 179 13.48 -3.54 -12.08
N LEU A 180 12.35 -4.26 -12.05
CA LEU A 180 12.30 -5.68 -11.70
C LEU A 180 13.12 -6.54 -12.67
N LEU A 181 12.99 -6.32 -13.98
CA LEU A 181 13.77 -7.03 -15.00
C LEU A 181 15.27 -6.79 -14.84
N PHE A 182 15.68 -5.53 -14.63
CA PHE A 182 17.08 -5.18 -14.38
C PHE A 182 17.61 -5.77 -13.07
N MET A 183 16.79 -5.89 -12.03
CA MET A 183 17.16 -6.59 -10.79
C MET A 183 17.40 -8.08 -11.02
N PHE A 184 16.57 -8.75 -11.84
CA PHE A 184 16.84 -10.16 -12.21
C PHE A 184 18.13 -10.30 -13.01
N HIS A 185 18.40 -9.39 -13.94
CA HIS A 185 19.67 -9.37 -14.67
C HIS A 185 20.85 -9.17 -13.72
N ALA A 186 20.74 -8.24 -12.76
CA ALA A 186 21.76 -8.03 -11.74
C ALA A 186 21.98 -9.28 -10.89
N LEU A 187 20.91 -9.94 -10.44
CA LEU A 187 20.99 -11.19 -9.68
C LEU A 187 21.69 -12.30 -10.49
N TYR A 188 21.35 -12.44 -11.77
CA TYR A 188 22.00 -13.40 -12.67
C TYR A 188 23.50 -13.15 -12.78
N TYR A 189 23.91 -11.93 -13.13
CA TYR A 189 25.32 -11.61 -13.29
C TYR A 189 26.08 -11.66 -11.96
N MET A 190 25.44 -11.36 -10.84
CA MET A 190 25.99 -11.49 -9.50
C MET A 190 26.27 -12.97 -9.17
N MET A 191 25.36 -13.89 -9.51
CA MET A 191 25.60 -15.34 -9.33
C MET A 191 26.74 -15.83 -10.22
N CYS A 192 26.85 -15.33 -11.46
CA CYS A 192 28.01 -15.59 -12.31
C CYS A 192 29.30 -15.01 -11.73
N LEU A 193 29.24 -13.83 -11.10
CA LEU A 193 30.38 -13.21 -10.42
C LEU A 193 30.85 -14.05 -9.22
N PHE A 194 29.93 -14.59 -8.41
CA PHE A 194 30.27 -15.52 -7.33
C PHE A 194 31.02 -16.75 -7.84
N SER A 195 30.55 -17.31 -8.96
CA SER A 195 31.12 -18.55 -9.51
C SER A 195 32.46 -18.34 -10.24
N SER A 196 32.60 -17.27 -11.00
CA SER A 196 33.73 -17.08 -11.93
C SER A 196 34.74 -16.03 -11.46
N GLN A 197 34.34 -15.13 -10.56
CA GLN A 197 35.15 -14.01 -10.07
C GLN A 197 35.71 -13.10 -11.17
N ASN A 198 35.09 -13.11 -12.35
CA ASN A 198 35.55 -12.35 -13.50
C ASN A 198 35.01 -10.90 -13.45
N GLY A 199 35.89 -9.92 -13.64
CA GLY A 199 35.55 -8.50 -13.70
C GLY A 199 34.51 -8.15 -14.78
N HIS A 200 34.35 -8.96 -15.83
CA HIS A 200 33.26 -8.80 -16.79
C HIS A 200 31.88 -8.87 -16.12
N PHE A 201 31.65 -9.87 -15.27
CA PHE A 201 30.38 -10.05 -14.58
C PHE A 201 30.15 -8.98 -13.51
N TYR A 202 31.23 -8.45 -12.92
CA TYR A 202 31.15 -7.27 -12.05
C TYR A 202 30.50 -6.09 -12.78
N ARG A 203 31.01 -5.73 -13.97
CA ARG A 203 30.47 -4.63 -14.77
C ARG A 203 29.02 -4.86 -15.17
N ARG A 204 28.70 -6.06 -15.64
CA ARG A 204 27.34 -6.42 -16.06
C ARG A 204 26.35 -6.33 -14.90
N THR A 205 26.74 -6.80 -13.71
CA THR A 205 25.96 -6.66 -12.48
C THR A 205 25.75 -5.19 -12.14
N TRP A 206 26.82 -4.39 -12.10
CA TRP A 206 26.75 -2.97 -11.76
C TRP A 206 25.88 -2.16 -12.72
N TYR A 207 26.02 -2.36 -14.04
CA TYR A 207 25.18 -1.68 -15.03
C TYR A 207 23.72 -2.13 -14.98
N SER A 208 23.45 -3.40 -14.65
CA SER A 208 22.09 -3.87 -14.45
C SER A 208 21.47 -3.24 -13.21
N LEU A 209 22.21 -3.14 -12.10
CA LEU A 209 21.76 -2.42 -10.91
C LEU A 209 21.55 -0.93 -11.15
N LEU A 210 22.43 -0.28 -11.93
CA LEU A 210 22.25 1.11 -12.33
C LEU A 210 20.97 1.28 -13.14
N GLY A 211 20.72 0.39 -14.10
CA GLY A 211 19.46 0.38 -14.86
C GLY A 211 18.25 0.25 -13.95
N ALA A 212 18.28 -0.73 -13.03
CA ALA A 212 17.21 -0.92 -12.04
C ALA A 212 16.98 0.32 -11.19
N TRP A 213 18.06 0.91 -10.67
CA TRP A 213 18.02 2.10 -9.83
C TRP A 213 17.46 3.32 -10.59
N ILE A 214 17.88 3.58 -11.83
CA ILE A 214 17.36 4.69 -12.63
C ILE A 214 15.86 4.49 -12.87
N THR A 215 15.44 3.30 -13.30
CA THR A 215 14.02 3.04 -13.57
C THR A 215 13.18 3.15 -12.30
N PHE A 216 13.68 2.66 -11.16
CA PHE A 216 13.00 2.76 -9.88
C PHE A 216 12.97 4.22 -9.38
N PHE A 217 14.08 4.95 -9.47
CA PHE A 217 14.17 6.36 -9.10
C PHE A 217 13.17 7.20 -9.89
N VAL A 218 13.15 7.08 -11.22
CA VAL A 218 12.21 7.85 -12.05
C VAL A 218 10.77 7.41 -11.78
N GLY A 219 10.51 6.10 -11.72
CA GLY A 219 9.18 5.57 -11.43
C GLY A 219 8.65 6.07 -10.09
N THR A 220 9.47 6.07 -9.05
CA THR A 220 9.02 6.31 -7.68
C THR A 220 9.20 7.76 -7.22
N MET A 221 10.34 8.39 -7.49
CA MET A 221 10.63 9.75 -7.02
C MET A 221 10.09 10.84 -7.95
N ILE A 222 9.98 10.56 -9.25
CA ILE A 222 9.52 11.54 -10.24
C ILE A 222 8.04 11.31 -10.58
N LEU A 223 7.68 10.08 -10.92
CA LEU A 223 6.29 9.75 -11.29
C LEU A 223 5.42 9.39 -10.07
N GLY A 224 6.00 8.97 -8.94
CA GLY A 224 5.25 8.68 -7.72
C GLY A 224 4.49 9.89 -7.18
N PRO A 225 5.12 11.08 -6.98
CA PRO A 225 4.42 12.26 -6.49
C PRO A 225 3.15 12.67 -7.23
N PRO A 226 3.15 12.80 -8.57
CA PRO A 226 1.92 13.09 -9.28
C PRO A 226 0.91 11.94 -9.16
N ILE A 227 1.34 10.67 -9.14
CA ILE A 227 0.42 9.53 -8.91
C ILE A 227 -0.25 9.65 -7.53
N THR A 228 0.53 9.85 -6.46
CA THR A 228 -0.01 10.00 -5.11
C THR A 228 -0.97 11.18 -5.05
N TRP A 229 -0.62 12.31 -5.66
CA TRP A 229 -1.48 13.49 -5.74
C TRP A 229 -2.79 13.22 -6.48
N TYR A 230 -2.73 12.60 -7.66
CA TYR A 230 -3.95 12.33 -8.45
C TYR A 230 -4.87 11.29 -7.81
N THR A 231 -4.30 10.33 -7.07
CA THR A 231 -5.03 9.24 -6.41
C THR A 231 -5.59 9.68 -5.06
N PHE A 232 -4.78 10.32 -4.24
CA PHE A 232 -5.08 10.57 -2.84
C PHE A 232 -5.20 12.05 -2.51
N ALA A 233 -5.00 12.98 -3.46
CA ALA A 233 -4.91 14.43 -3.19
C ALA A 233 -3.96 14.79 -2.03
N ASP A 234 -3.11 13.85 -1.67
CA ASP A 234 -2.10 13.96 -0.65
C ASP A 234 -0.77 13.97 -1.40
N GLY A 235 0.08 14.93 -1.06
CA GLY A 235 1.39 15.03 -1.67
C GLY A 235 2.24 13.83 -1.29
N PHE A 236 3.16 13.43 -2.16
CA PHE A 236 4.23 12.51 -1.77
C PHE A 236 5.01 13.11 -0.60
N ALA A 237 4.87 12.47 0.55
CA ALA A 237 5.27 13.06 1.83
C ALA A 237 6.11 12.05 2.62
N PRO A 238 7.28 11.63 2.08
CA PRO A 238 8.19 10.75 2.78
C PRO A 238 8.81 11.47 3.97
N TRP A 239 9.37 10.73 4.91
CA TRP A 239 10.27 11.30 5.88
C TRP A 239 11.53 11.86 5.18
N PRO A 240 12.03 13.07 5.52
CA PRO A 240 11.61 13.94 6.63
C PRO A 240 10.63 15.06 6.24
N VAL A 241 9.97 14.99 5.08
CA VAL A 241 9.07 16.04 4.57
C VAL A 241 7.92 16.35 5.54
N ARG A 242 7.37 15.34 6.24
CA ARG A 242 6.37 15.52 7.32
C ARG A 242 6.96 15.83 8.70
N GLY A 243 8.27 16.06 8.78
CA GLY A 243 9.00 16.36 10.00
C GLY A 243 9.50 15.12 10.76
N PHE A 244 10.37 15.35 11.75
CA PHE A 244 10.98 14.26 12.53
C PHE A 244 10.01 13.52 13.46
N ASN A 245 8.88 14.16 13.81
CA ASN A 245 7.88 13.61 14.72
C ASN A 245 6.75 12.85 13.99
N ASN A 246 6.74 12.87 12.65
CA ASN A 246 5.78 12.13 11.82
C ASN A 246 6.57 11.43 10.71
N LEU A 247 6.59 10.09 10.73
CA LEU A 247 7.42 9.26 9.82
C LEU A 247 7.00 9.35 8.33
N GLY A 248 6.12 10.28 7.98
CA GLY A 248 5.57 10.41 6.64
C GLY A 248 4.64 9.26 6.31
N ASP A 249 4.18 9.21 5.07
CA ASP A 249 3.62 7.97 4.56
C ASP A 249 4.73 6.91 4.51
N ILE A 250 4.52 5.79 5.22
CA ILE A 250 5.50 4.68 5.27
C ILE A 250 5.80 4.17 3.87
N THR A 251 4.82 4.20 2.96
CA THR A 251 4.97 3.80 1.55
C THR A 251 6.03 4.64 0.83
N ASP A 252 5.90 5.96 0.97
CA ASP A 252 6.82 6.93 0.39
C ASP A 252 8.19 6.83 1.06
N THR A 253 8.23 6.76 2.40
CA THR A 253 9.47 6.66 3.18
C THR A 253 10.28 5.42 2.84
N LYS A 254 9.66 4.24 2.77
CA LYS A 254 10.33 2.99 2.37
C LYS A 254 10.95 3.10 0.98
N SER A 255 10.20 3.68 0.05
CA SER A 255 10.63 3.90 -1.32
C SER A 255 11.85 4.82 -1.41
N VAL A 256 11.83 5.97 -0.70
CA VAL A 256 12.96 6.90 -0.63
C VAL A 256 14.19 6.22 -0.02
N LEU A 257 14.03 5.50 1.08
CA LEU A 257 15.13 4.81 1.74
C LEU A 257 15.79 3.78 0.82
N LEU A 258 15.01 3.01 0.07
CA LEU A 258 15.53 2.06 -0.90
C LEU A 258 16.27 2.76 -2.05
N VAL A 259 15.72 3.85 -2.59
CA VAL A 259 16.39 4.67 -3.61
C VAL A 259 17.76 5.16 -3.11
N VAL A 260 17.81 5.73 -1.90
CA VAL A 260 19.04 6.25 -1.30
C VAL A 260 20.04 5.12 -1.05
N TRP A 261 19.59 4.02 -0.47
CA TRP A 261 20.42 2.85 -0.19
C TRP A 261 21.10 2.31 -1.45
N TRP A 262 20.32 2.07 -2.51
CA TRP A 262 20.83 1.61 -3.80
C TRP A 262 21.76 2.63 -4.45
N GLY A 263 21.44 3.93 -4.34
CA GLY A 263 22.29 5.02 -4.82
C GLY A 263 23.67 5.02 -4.14
N ILE A 264 23.72 4.91 -2.82
CA ILE A 264 24.97 4.82 -2.04
C ILE A 264 25.78 3.58 -2.45
N LEU A 265 25.13 2.42 -2.60
CA LEU A 265 25.81 1.20 -3.03
C LEU A 265 26.44 1.38 -4.42
N LEU A 266 25.73 1.95 -5.38
CA LEU A 266 26.24 2.20 -6.74
C LEU A 266 27.40 3.19 -6.75
N LEU A 267 27.29 4.29 -5.99
CA LEU A 267 28.33 5.33 -5.90
C LEU A 267 29.62 4.80 -5.26
N THR A 268 29.50 4.11 -4.13
CA THR A 268 30.66 3.55 -3.41
C THR A 268 31.39 2.47 -4.22
N THR A 269 30.70 1.83 -5.17
CA THR A 269 31.24 0.73 -5.97
C THR A 269 31.66 1.16 -7.38
N TYR A 270 31.37 2.39 -7.80
CA TYR A 270 31.68 2.91 -9.14
C TYR A 270 33.18 2.82 -9.50
N LYS A 271 34.08 3.10 -8.55
CA LYS A 271 35.54 3.02 -8.80
C LYS A 271 35.96 1.60 -9.22
N ASN A 272 35.35 0.58 -8.64
CA ASN A 272 35.63 -0.82 -8.94
C ASN A 272 35.16 -1.22 -10.35
N VAL A 273 34.19 -0.51 -10.94
CA VAL A 273 33.81 -0.68 -12.35
C VAL A 273 34.99 -0.34 -13.26
N ARG A 274 35.74 0.73 -12.95
CA ARG A 274 36.93 1.10 -13.73
C ARG A 274 38.04 0.05 -13.57
N LEU A 275 38.33 -0.37 -12.33
CA LEU A 275 39.33 -1.42 -12.04
C LEU A 275 38.98 -2.76 -12.70
N SER A 276 37.69 -3.08 -12.82
CA SER A 276 37.26 -4.29 -13.53
C SER A 276 37.49 -4.23 -15.04
N ARG A 277 37.70 -3.04 -15.64
CA ARG A 277 38.10 -2.88 -17.05
C ARG A 277 39.59 -3.12 -17.25
N THR A 278 40.42 -2.66 -16.33
CA THR A 278 41.87 -2.84 -16.37
C THR A 278 42.32 -4.23 -15.90
N GLY A 279 41.41 -5.02 -15.30
CA GLY A 279 41.73 -6.34 -14.76
C GLY A 279 42.31 -6.30 -13.34
N GLU A 280 42.39 -5.10 -12.74
CA GLU A 280 42.96 -4.85 -11.41
C GLU A 280 41.94 -5.02 -10.28
N LEU A 281 40.71 -5.44 -10.59
CA LEU A 281 39.69 -5.69 -9.59
C LEU A 281 40.11 -6.87 -8.70
N THR A 282 40.32 -6.59 -7.42
CA THR A 282 40.62 -7.65 -6.46
C THR A 282 39.41 -8.56 -6.26
N LYS A 283 39.67 -9.87 -6.10
CA LYS A 283 38.65 -10.88 -5.80
C LYS A 283 37.80 -10.50 -4.57
N SER A 284 38.43 -9.95 -3.53
CA SER A 284 37.74 -9.51 -2.31
C SER A 284 36.73 -8.39 -2.60
N ALA A 285 37.10 -7.39 -3.41
CA ALA A 285 36.19 -6.31 -3.79
C ALA A 285 34.99 -6.82 -4.61
N GLY A 286 35.22 -7.75 -5.54
CA GLY A 286 34.16 -8.39 -6.32
C GLY A 286 33.17 -9.17 -5.43
N MET A 287 33.69 -9.96 -4.49
CA MET A 287 32.87 -10.75 -3.55
C MET A 287 32.08 -9.87 -2.58
N LYS A 288 32.72 -8.82 -2.03
CA LYS A 288 32.02 -7.86 -1.16
C LYS A 288 30.85 -7.21 -1.90
N PHE A 289 31.07 -6.76 -3.14
CA PHE A 289 30.01 -6.18 -3.95
C PHE A 289 28.86 -7.16 -4.22
N ALA A 290 29.17 -8.43 -4.52
CA ALA A 290 28.15 -9.45 -4.74
C ALA A 290 27.29 -9.70 -3.47
N TRP A 291 27.92 -9.78 -2.30
CA TRP A 291 27.19 -9.92 -1.02
C TRP A 291 26.34 -8.70 -0.69
N TRP A 292 26.87 -7.49 -0.86
CA TRP A 292 26.09 -6.26 -0.67
C TRP A 292 24.91 -6.14 -1.63
N THR A 293 25.10 -6.58 -2.88
CA THR A 293 24.02 -6.65 -3.87
C THR A 293 22.94 -7.63 -3.43
N LEU A 294 23.31 -8.85 -3.02
CA LEU A 294 22.36 -9.85 -2.54
C LEU A 294 21.59 -9.35 -1.31
N LEU A 295 22.29 -8.77 -0.33
CA LEU A 295 21.68 -8.21 0.87
C LEU A 295 20.69 -7.09 0.51
N ALA A 296 21.08 -6.19 -0.40
CA ALA A 296 20.20 -5.11 -0.85
C ALA A 296 18.93 -5.63 -1.56
N ILE A 297 19.04 -6.69 -2.36
CA ILE A 297 17.87 -7.36 -2.98
C ILE A 297 16.96 -7.94 -1.89
N ILE A 298 17.52 -8.66 -0.92
CA ILE A 298 16.74 -9.25 0.18
C ILE A 298 16.02 -8.16 0.99
N ILE A 299 16.73 -7.09 1.36
CA ILE A 299 16.15 -5.95 2.08
C ILE A 299 15.02 -5.32 1.25
N THR A 300 15.21 -5.15 -0.06
CA THR A 300 14.17 -4.62 -0.96
C THR A 300 12.91 -5.48 -0.91
N VAL A 301 13.05 -6.80 -1.03
CA VAL A 301 11.90 -7.73 -0.93
C VAL A 301 11.23 -7.62 0.44
N LEU A 302 11.99 -7.65 1.54
CA LEU A 302 11.45 -7.56 2.90
C LEU A 302 10.70 -6.24 3.14
N VAL A 303 11.23 -5.12 2.66
CA VAL A 303 10.60 -3.80 2.78
C VAL A 303 9.25 -3.77 2.05
N PHE A 304 9.16 -4.37 0.86
CA PHE A 304 7.91 -4.45 0.09
C PHE A 304 6.94 -5.52 0.59
N LEU A 305 7.37 -6.45 1.45
CA LEU A 305 6.46 -7.36 2.17
C LEU A 305 5.72 -6.66 3.33
N ILE A 306 6.20 -5.49 3.78
CA ILE A 306 5.51 -4.71 4.81
C ILE A 306 4.36 -3.94 4.13
N PRO A 307 3.09 -4.18 4.51
CA PRO A 307 1.92 -3.56 3.87
C PRO A 307 1.98 -2.02 3.80
N HIS A 308 1.33 -1.45 2.78
CA HIS A 308 1.17 -0.01 2.61
C HIS A 308 0.30 0.58 3.73
N SER A 309 0.76 1.67 4.34
CA SER A 309 0.13 2.24 5.54
C SER A 309 -0.86 3.38 5.27
N GLN A 310 -1.11 3.76 4.02
CA GLN A 310 -2.04 4.86 3.72
C GLN A 310 -3.47 4.59 4.24
N PHE A 311 -3.77 3.36 4.65
CA PHE A 311 -5.02 2.92 5.28
C PHE A 311 -4.95 2.75 6.81
N ILE A 312 -3.81 3.06 7.42
CA ILE A 312 -3.52 2.79 8.85
C ILE A 312 -3.57 4.09 9.68
N THR A 313 -3.26 5.23 9.07
CA THR A 313 -3.44 6.58 9.66
C THR A 313 -4.79 7.16 9.26
#